data_AF-A0A0Q8MJQ7-F1
#
_entry.id   AF-A0A0Q8MJQ7-F1
#
_cell.length_a   1.000
_cell.length_b   1.000
_cell.length_c   1.000
_cell.angle_alpha   90.00
_cell.angle_beta   90.00
_cell.angle_gamma   90.00
#
_symmetry.space_group_name_H-M   'P 1'
#
loop_
_entity.id
_entity.type
_entity.pdbx_description
1 polymer ?
#
loop_
_entity_poly.entity_id
_entity_poly.type
_entity_poly.pdbx_seq_one_letter_code
_entity_poly.pdbx_strand_id
1 'polypeptide(L)' 'MAARRAVKDAVGNDERLREARKAVDAAKIGLGERGPAWWTDGSPDLNRQMARSTPYANWFERPTE' A
#
# COMPACT_ATOMS: atom_id res chain seq x y z
N MET A 1 5.95 -6.80 14.39
CA MET A 1 4.56 -7.21 14.02
C MET A 1 4.53 -8.69 13.65
N ALA A 2 3.73 -9.51 14.34
CA ALA A 2 3.56 -10.94 14.04
C ALA A 2 2.99 -11.20 12.63
N ALA A 3 2.04 -10.37 12.18
CA ALA A 3 1.47 -10.44 10.83
C ALA A 3 2.52 -10.26 9.71
N ARG A 4 3.53 -9.39 9.93
CA ARG A 4 4.64 -9.21 8.97
C ARG A 4 5.54 -10.47 8.90
N ARG A 5 5.68 -11.21 10.00
CA ARG A 5 6.41 -12.50 10.01
C ARG A 5 5.63 -13.57 9.25
N ALA A 6 4.31 -13.66 9.45
CA ALA A 6 3.45 -14.61 8.73
C ALA A 6 3.52 -14.46 7.20
N VAL A 7 3.73 -13.24 6.69
CA VAL A 7 3.96 -13.02 5.24
C VAL A 7 5.25 -13.68 4.76
N LYS A 8 6.33 -13.60 5.55
CA LYS A 8 7.60 -14.27 5.25
C LYS A 8 7.45 -15.79 5.27
N ASP A 9 6.68 -16.31 6.23
CA ASP A 9 6.49 -17.76 6.40
C ASP A 9 5.55 -18.37 5.35
N ALA A 10 4.74 -17.54 4.69
CA ALA A 10 3.79 -17.96 3.67
C ALA A 10 4.37 -18.04 2.24
N VAL A 11 5.67 -17.79 2.06
CA VAL A 11 6.33 -17.85 0.75
C VAL A 11 6.15 -19.24 0.12
N GLY A 12 5.80 -19.27 -1.17
CA GLY A 12 5.52 -20.51 -1.90
C GLY A 12 4.09 -21.05 -1.75
N ASN A 13 3.23 -20.38 -0.97
CA ASN A 13 1.81 -20.69 -0.89
C ASN A 13 0.97 -19.42 -1.05
N ASP A 14 0.34 -19.27 -2.22
CA ASP A 14 -0.38 -18.05 -2.58
C ASP A 14 -1.62 -17.77 -1.71
N GLU A 15 -2.30 -18.82 -1.24
CA GLU A 15 -3.46 -18.67 -0.37
C GLU A 15 -3.02 -18.15 1.01
N ARG A 16 -2.01 -18.78 1.62
CA ARG A 16 -1.44 -18.33 2.89
C ARG A 16 -0.85 -16.92 2.77
N LEU A 17 -0.26 -16.59 1.63
CA LEU A 17 0.30 -15.27 1.38
C LEU A 17 -0.80 -14.21 1.30
N ARG A 18 -1.94 -14.52 0.65
CA ARG A 18 -3.12 -13.65 0.62
C ARG A 18 -3.67 -13.41 2.02
N GLU A 19 -3.85 -14.46 2.81
CA GLU A 19 -4.36 -14.32 4.18
C GLU A 19 -3.41 -13.53 5.09
N ALA A 20 -2.10 -13.79 5.01
CA ALA A 20 -1.11 -13.02 5.76
C ALA A 20 -1.11 -11.53 5.36
N ARG A 21 -1.27 -11.22 4.07
CA ARG A 21 -1.38 -9.84 3.58
C ARG A 21 -2.65 -9.15 4.07
N LYS A 22 -3.79 -9.85 4.10
CA LYS A 22 -5.05 -9.33 4.69
C LYS A 22 -4.89 -9.02 6.18
N ALA A 23 -4.24 -9.90 6.94
CA ALA A 23 -3.99 -9.69 8.36
C ALA A 23 -3.10 -8.45 8.63
N VAL A 24 -2.08 -8.24 7.80
CA VAL A 24 -1.27 -7.01 7.86
C VAL A 24 -2.10 -5.78 7.53
N ASP A 25 -2.98 -5.86 6.53
CA ASP A 25 -3.84 -4.75 6.13
C ASP A 25 -4.79 -4.32 7.27
N ALA A 26 -5.47 -5.29 7.89
CA ALA A 26 -6.33 -5.06 9.04
C ALA A 26 -5.56 -4.44 10.23
N ALA A 27 -4.36 -4.96 10.53
CA ALA A 27 -3.52 -4.40 11.60
C ALA A 27 -3.11 -2.95 11.32
N LYS A 28 -2.76 -2.62 10.07
CA LYS A 28 -2.40 -1.25 9.68
C LYS A 28 -3.57 -0.28 9.79
N ILE A 29 -4.77 -0.71 9.42
CA ILE A 29 -5.99 0.09 9.58
C ILE A 29 -6.26 0.33 11.07
N GLY A 30 -6.21 -0.71 11.91
CA GLY A 30 -6.41 -0.58 13.35
C GLY A 30 -5.39 0.33 14.05
N LEU A 31 -4.17 0.43 13.52
CA LEU A 31 -3.13 1.33 14.01
C LEU A 31 -3.21 2.76 13.46
N GLY A 32 -4.10 3.03 12.50
CA GLY A 32 -4.14 4.32 11.79
C GLY A 32 -2.98 4.54 10.81
N GLU A 33 -2.14 3.53 10.55
CA GLU A 33 -1.13 3.56 9.47
C GLU A 33 -1.79 3.59 8.08
N ARG A 34 -3.05 3.14 7.99
CA ARG A 34 -3.88 3.17 6.79
C ARG A 34 -5.27 3.68 7.15
N GLY A 35 -5.81 4.54 6.30
CA GLY A 35 -7.10 5.19 6.49
C GLY A 35 -7.23 6.36 5.51
N PRO A 36 -8.28 7.18 5.65
CA PRO A 36 -8.41 8.42 4.89
C PRO A 36 -7.14 9.26 5.01
N ALA A 37 -6.82 9.98 3.95
CA ALA A 37 -5.74 10.93 3.98
C ALA A 37 -5.93 11.96 5.11
N TRP A 38 -4.83 12.42 5.69
CA TRP A 38 -4.84 13.35 6.82
C TRP A 38 -5.08 14.82 6.39
N TRP A 39 -5.11 15.10 5.08
CA TRP A 39 -5.40 16.42 4.53
C TRP A 39 -6.89 16.59 4.19
N THR A 40 -7.36 17.84 4.18
CA THR A 40 -8.78 18.19 3.99
C THR A 40 -9.01 19.11 2.79
N ASP A 41 -8.02 19.29 1.92
CA ASP A 41 -8.07 20.20 0.76
C ASP A 41 -8.84 19.64 -0.45
N GLY A 42 -9.39 18.43 -0.33
CA GLY A 42 -10.09 17.73 -1.42
C GLY A 42 -9.17 17.00 -2.39
N SER A 43 -7.86 17.03 -2.19
CA SER A 43 -6.90 16.28 -3.00
C SER A 43 -7.14 14.76 -2.84
N PRO A 44 -7.07 13.98 -3.94
CA PRO A 44 -7.30 12.54 -3.89
C PRO A 44 -6.19 11.79 -3.14
N ASP A 45 -6.54 10.70 -2.43
CA ASP A 45 -5.55 9.75 -1.92
C ASP A 45 -5.04 8.87 -3.06
N LEU A 46 -3.78 9.08 -3.45
CA LEU A 46 -3.11 8.35 -4.52
C LEU A 46 -2.33 7.13 -4.00
N ASN A 47 -2.49 6.75 -2.73
CA ASN A 47 -1.81 5.60 -2.14
C ASN A 47 -2.17 4.30 -2.87
N ARG A 48 -1.18 3.43 -3.08
CA ARG A 48 -1.28 2.16 -3.83
C ARG A 48 -1.66 2.32 -5.31
N GLN A 49 -1.64 3.53 -5.87
CA GLN A 49 -1.69 3.74 -7.32
C GLN A 49 -0.27 3.85 -7.88
N MET A 50 -0.06 3.38 -9.11
CA MET A 50 1.23 3.57 -9.79
C MET A 50 1.35 5.03 -10.23
N ALA A 51 2.53 5.64 -10.15
CA ALA A 51 2.72 7.05 -10.54
C ALA A 51 2.18 7.37 -11.94
N ARG A 52 2.39 6.48 -12.92
CA ARG A 52 1.84 6.56 -14.30
C ARG A 52 0.31 6.62 -14.40
N SER A 53 -0.41 6.17 -13.37
CA SER A 53 -1.87 6.20 -13.29
C SER A 53 -2.41 7.35 -12.44
N THR A 54 -1.54 8.29 -12.05
CA THR A 54 -1.88 9.44 -11.21
C THR A 54 -1.60 10.74 -11.98
N PRO A 55 -2.04 11.90 -11.48
CA PRO A 55 -1.68 13.21 -12.06
C PRO A 55 -0.16 13.45 -12.17
N TYR A 56 0.66 12.69 -11.44
CA TYR A 56 2.13 12.76 -11.50
C TYR A 56 2.76 12.00 -12.67
N ALA A 57 1.98 11.39 -13.57
CA ALA A 57 2.49 10.60 -14.69
C ALA A 57 3.52 11.37 -15.54
N ASN A 58 3.17 12.59 -15.97
CA ASN A 58 4.05 13.42 -16.79
C ASN A 58 5.36 13.78 -16.10
N TRP A 59 5.35 13.98 -14.77
CA TRP A 59 6.58 14.24 -14.02
C TRP A 59 7.45 12.98 -13.92
N PHE A 60 6.83 11.84 -13.62
CA PHE A 60 7.51 10.55 -13.46
C PHE A 60 8.17 10.06 -14.75
N GLU A 61 7.62 10.41 -15.91
CA GLU A 61 8.14 10.02 -17.22
C GLU A 61 9.28 10.91 -17.72
N ARG A 62 9.60 12.01 -17.03
CA ARG A 62 10.71 12.88 -17.42
C ARG A 62 12.05 12.15 -17.25
N PRO A 63 12.91 12.11 -18.28
CA PRO A 63 14.26 11.59 -18.12
C PRO A 63 15.02 12.45 -17.09
N THR A 64 15.68 11.78 -16.16
CA THR A 64 16.65 12.41 -15.26
C THR A 64 17.93 12.68 -16.05
N GLU A 65 18.33 13.96 -16.14
CA GLU A 65 19.62 14.38 -16.69
C GLU A 65 20.81 13.85 -15.86
#